data_AF-A0A5N9E537-F1
#
_entry.id   AF-A0A5N9E537-F1
#
_cell.length_a   1.000
_cell.length_b   1.000
_cell.length_c   1.000
_cell.angle_alpha   90.00
_cell.angle_beta   90.00
_cell.angle_gamma   90.00
#
_symmetry.space_group_name_H-M   'P 1'
#
loop_
_entity.id
_entity.type
_entity.pdbx_description
1 polymer ?
#
loop_
_entity_poly.entity_id
_entity_poly.type
_entity_poly.pdbx_seq_one_letter_code
_entity_poly.pdbx_strand_id
1 'polypeptide(L)'
;SFAVDSMMFPIAGYIMDKFGRRFTGIPAFMILGFSLVLIGTIDSPLIFLTGYSTLIIASILSGIGNGISSGLVLTLGSDLSPPDNKGGFLGIWRLISDGGGAAGPTVMGIVANSFSLAIASYSSGFIALIGIFFLRFLVKETLVKKTKK
;
A
#
# COMPACT_ATOMS: atom_id res chain seq x y z
N SER A 1 -9.68 11.68 -1.50
CA SER A 1 -8.54 10.86 -1.96
C SER A 1 -8.68 10.39 -3.41
N PHE A 2 -9.86 9.94 -3.88
CA PHE A 2 -10.05 9.35 -5.22
C PHE A 2 -9.49 10.15 -6.41
N ALA A 3 -9.66 11.47 -6.43
CA ALA A 3 -9.10 12.32 -7.49
C ALA A 3 -7.56 12.28 -7.52
N VAL A 4 -6.93 12.32 -6.35
CA VAL A 4 -5.47 12.25 -6.19
C VAL A 4 -4.93 10.88 -6.59
N ASP A 5 -5.64 9.83 -6.17
CA ASP A 5 -5.34 8.44 -6.51
C ASP A 5 -5.32 8.22 -8.04
N SER A 6 -6.40 8.66 -8.72
CA SER A 6 -6.53 8.55 -10.18
C SER A 6 -5.42 9.28 -10.95
N MET A 7 -4.96 10.44 -10.44
CA MET A 7 -3.86 11.20 -11.05
C MET A 7 -2.52 10.46 -10.95
N MET A 8 -2.34 9.59 -9.97
CA MET A 8 -1.10 8.86 -9.76
C MET A 8 -1.00 7.61 -10.63
N PHE A 9 -2.07 7.08 -11.21
CA PHE A 9 -2.02 5.83 -12.02
C PHE A 9 -1.01 5.88 -13.18
N PRO A 10 -0.94 6.94 -14.01
CA PRO A 10 0.04 6.99 -15.10
C PRO A 10 1.48 7.06 -14.59
N ILE A 11 1.69 7.78 -13.47
CA ILE A 11 3.00 7.92 -12.82
C ILE A 11 3.42 6.58 -12.21
N ALA A 12 2.49 5.89 -11.55
CA ALA A 12 2.71 4.58 -10.95
C ALA A 12 3.15 3.55 -11.98
N GLY A 13 2.44 3.46 -13.12
CA GLY A 13 2.79 2.58 -14.23
C GLY A 13 4.18 2.90 -14.78
N TYR A 14 4.46 4.19 -15.05
CA TYR A 14 5.77 4.61 -15.55
C TYR A 14 6.92 4.25 -14.59
N ILE A 15 6.74 4.47 -13.28
CA ILE A 15 7.76 4.15 -12.28
C ILE A 15 7.97 2.62 -12.19
N MET A 16 6.87 1.86 -12.18
CA MET A 16 6.90 0.40 -12.09
C MET A 16 7.60 -0.24 -13.30
N ASP A 17 7.37 0.30 -14.49
CA ASP A 17 7.95 -0.20 -15.74
C ASP A 17 9.42 0.20 -15.93
N LYS A 18 9.85 1.33 -15.35
CA LYS A 18 11.20 1.87 -15.55
C LYS A 18 12.18 1.56 -14.42
N PHE A 19 11.71 1.62 -13.17
CA PHE A 19 12.58 1.57 -11.98
C PHE A 19 12.45 0.28 -11.16
N GLY A 20 11.37 -0.46 -11.32
CA GLY A 20 11.18 -1.74 -10.63
C GLY A 20 9.95 -1.75 -9.74
N ARG A 21 9.50 -2.97 -9.44
CA ARG A 21 8.34 -3.19 -8.58
C ARG A 21 8.65 -2.80 -7.14
N ARG A 22 9.88 -3.03 -6.65
CA ARG A 22 10.31 -2.58 -5.31
C ARG A 22 10.37 -1.06 -5.21
N PHE A 23 10.82 -0.39 -6.28
CA PHE A 23 10.97 1.07 -6.30
C PHE A 23 9.63 1.80 -6.29
N THR A 24 8.56 1.16 -6.77
CA THR A 24 7.18 1.66 -6.65
C THR A 24 6.56 1.27 -5.31
N GLY A 25 6.71 0.01 -4.88
CA GLY A 25 6.01 -0.51 -3.70
C GLY A 25 6.50 0.04 -2.37
N ILE A 26 7.81 0.22 -2.19
CA ILE A 26 8.39 0.76 -0.94
C ILE A 26 7.88 2.18 -0.64
N PRO A 27 8.00 3.17 -1.55
CA PRO A 27 7.51 4.52 -1.26
C PRO A 27 5.98 4.55 -1.11
N ALA A 28 5.23 3.73 -1.87
CA ALA A 28 3.79 3.66 -1.72
C ALA A 28 3.37 3.21 -0.32
N PHE A 29 3.96 2.11 0.18
CA PHE A 29 3.68 1.63 1.53
C PHE A 29 4.19 2.58 2.63
N MET A 30 5.30 3.29 2.40
CA MET A 30 5.75 4.32 3.33
C MET A 30 4.74 5.46 3.45
N ILE A 31 4.24 5.96 2.31
CA ILE A 31 3.27 7.06 2.26
C ILE A 31 1.93 6.62 2.88
N LEU A 32 1.44 5.42 2.56
CA LEU A 32 0.21 4.86 3.15
C LEU A 32 0.35 4.60 4.65
N GLY A 33 1.47 4.01 5.09
CA GLY A 33 1.71 3.77 6.51
C GLY A 33 1.78 5.07 7.30
N PHE A 34 2.46 6.07 6.76
CA PHE A 34 2.57 7.39 7.37
C PHE A 34 1.22 8.11 7.42
N SER A 35 0.41 8.05 6.37
CA SER A 35 -0.92 8.67 6.38
C SER A 35 -1.84 8.07 7.43
N LEU A 36 -1.77 6.74 7.64
CA LEU A 36 -2.54 6.05 8.68
C LEU A 36 -2.04 6.41 10.08
N VAL A 37 -0.73 6.46 10.32
CA VAL A 37 -0.17 6.92 11.61
C VAL A 37 -0.60 8.36 11.91
N LEU A 38 -0.65 9.21 10.88
CA LEU A 38 -1.06 10.61 11.03
C LEU A 38 -2.52 10.73 11.52
N ILE A 39 -3.43 9.83 11.09
CA ILE A 39 -4.81 9.77 11.60
C ILE A 39 -4.84 9.48 13.11
N GLY A 40 -3.94 8.63 13.61
CA GLY A 40 -3.86 8.34 15.05
C GLY A 40 -3.42 9.53 15.91
N THR A 41 -2.88 10.59 15.31
CA THR A 41 -2.39 11.78 16.03
C THR A 41 -3.42 12.90 16.18
N ILE A 42 -4.67 12.71 15.69
CA ILE A 42 -5.71 13.76 15.69
C ILE A 42 -6.02 14.28 17.10
N ASP A 43 -6.03 13.40 18.10
CA ASP A 43 -6.30 13.75 19.50
C ASP A 43 -5.05 14.20 20.27
N SER A 44 -3.86 14.12 19.65
CA SER A 44 -2.59 14.47 20.28
C SER A 44 -2.19 15.91 19.97
N PRO A 45 -1.85 16.74 20.98
CA PRO A 45 -1.41 18.12 20.80
C PRO A 45 0.01 18.25 20.20
N LEU A 46 0.64 17.15 19.79
CA LEU A 46 2.02 17.12 19.29
C LEU A 46 2.20 17.84 17.96
N ILE A 47 1.13 18.01 17.19
CA ILE A 47 1.18 18.62 15.86
C ILE A 47 0.35 19.91 15.92
N PHE A 48 0.94 21.05 15.54
CA PHE A 48 0.29 22.36 15.42
C PHE A 48 -0.86 22.40 14.36
N LEU A 49 -1.29 21.25 13.86
CA LEU A 49 -2.37 21.08 12.89
C LEU A 49 -3.68 20.80 13.64
N THR A 50 -4.70 21.58 13.34
CA THR A 50 -6.08 21.29 13.77
C THR A 50 -6.54 19.95 13.20
N GLY A 51 -7.36 19.18 13.93
CA GLY A 51 -7.78 17.82 13.53
C GLY A 51 -8.31 17.73 12.09
N TYR A 52 -9.03 18.75 11.61
CA TYR A 52 -9.51 18.82 10.23
C TYR A 52 -8.38 18.93 9.19
N SER A 53 -7.34 19.72 9.46
CA SER A 53 -6.19 19.86 8.57
C SER A 53 -5.38 18.56 8.49
N THR A 54 -5.21 17.87 9.62
CA THR A 54 -4.56 16.56 9.69
C THR A 54 -5.29 15.53 8.84
N LEU A 55 -6.63 15.52 8.87
CA LEU A 55 -7.46 14.63 8.05
C LEU A 55 -7.34 14.93 6.54
N ILE A 56 -7.27 16.20 6.14
CA ILE A 56 -7.05 16.57 4.73
C ILE A 56 -5.69 16.06 4.25
N ILE A 57 -4.62 16.31 5.03
CA ILE A 57 -3.26 15.88 4.67
C ILE A 57 -3.21 14.35 4.60
N ALA A 58 -3.75 13.65 5.61
CA ALA A 58 -3.81 12.19 5.62
C ALA A 58 -4.61 11.64 4.42
N SER A 59 -5.69 12.31 4.01
CA SER A 59 -6.49 11.91 2.85
C SER A 59 -5.76 12.10 1.52
N ILE A 60 -4.98 13.17 1.38
CA ILE A 60 -4.14 13.42 0.20
C ILE A 60 -3.03 12.38 0.14
N LEU A 61 -2.27 12.20 1.23
CA LEU A 61 -1.20 11.22 1.31
C LEU A 61 -1.71 9.80 1.06
N SER A 62 -2.85 9.43 1.63
CA SER A 62 -3.48 8.14 1.38
C SER A 62 -3.84 7.95 -0.10
N GLY A 63 -4.34 9.00 -0.76
CA GLY A 63 -4.60 8.99 -2.21
C GLY A 63 -3.32 8.79 -3.03
N ILE A 64 -2.24 9.51 -2.68
CA ILE A 64 -0.95 9.37 -3.37
C ILE A 64 -0.40 7.95 -3.19
N GLY A 65 -0.35 7.46 -1.95
CA GLY A 65 0.17 6.13 -1.65
C GLY A 65 -0.64 5.02 -2.31
N ASN A 66 -1.98 5.13 -2.30
CA ASN A 66 -2.84 4.17 -2.99
C ASN A 66 -2.57 4.17 -4.50
N GLY A 67 -2.54 5.34 -5.12
CA GLY A 67 -2.35 5.45 -6.56
C GLY A 67 -0.98 5.00 -7.04
N ILE A 68 0.08 5.24 -6.27
CA ILE A 68 1.41 4.69 -6.57
C ILE A 68 1.42 3.16 -6.44
N SER A 69 0.73 2.60 -5.44
CA SER A 69 0.63 1.13 -5.30
C SER A 69 -0.36 0.48 -6.27
N SER A 70 -1.16 1.28 -6.99
CA SER A 70 -2.20 0.77 -7.88
C SER A 70 -1.60 -0.17 -8.93
N GLY A 71 -2.20 -1.35 -9.07
CA GLY A 71 -1.71 -2.39 -9.97
C GLY A 71 -0.50 -3.19 -9.48
N LEU A 72 0.23 -2.77 -8.43
CA LEU A 72 1.43 -3.48 -7.95
C LEU A 72 1.14 -4.94 -7.59
N VAL A 73 0.04 -5.18 -6.88
CA VAL A 73 -0.37 -6.54 -6.45
C VAL A 73 -0.67 -7.43 -7.66
N LEU A 74 -1.34 -6.88 -8.68
CA LEU A 74 -1.65 -7.63 -9.89
C LEU A 74 -0.38 -7.91 -10.70
N THR A 75 0.49 -6.91 -10.86
CA THR A 75 1.76 -7.03 -11.58
C THR A 75 2.68 -8.07 -10.92
N LEU A 76 2.80 -8.04 -9.59
CA LEU A 76 3.57 -9.04 -8.84
C LEU A 76 2.97 -10.44 -8.98
N GLY A 77 1.64 -10.56 -8.90
CA GLY A 77 0.95 -11.82 -9.13
C GLY A 77 1.24 -12.37 -10.53
N SER A 78 1.17 -11.53 -11.57
CA SER A 78 1.45 -11.95 -12.95
C SER A 78 2.92 -12.27 -13.19
N ASP A 79 3.85 -11.51 -12.59
CA ASP A 79 5.30 -11.72 -12.75
C ASP A 79 5.76 -13.03 -12.09
N LEU A 80 5.13 -13.41 -10.98
CA LEU A 80 5.45 -14.62 -10.23
C LEU A 80 4.63 -15.85 -10.66
N SER A 81 3.67 -15.67 -11.56
CA SER A 81 2.80 -16.75 -12.03
C SER A 81 3.59 -17.79 -12.85
N PRO A 82 3.50 -19.09 -12.54
CA PRO A 82 4.15 -20.13 -13.31
C PRO A 82 3.58 -20.21 -14.73
N PRO A 83 4.41 -20.40 -15.77
CA PRO A 83 3.95 -20.38 -17.16
C PRO A 83 2.94 -21.47 -17.47
N ASP A 84 3.05 -22.63 -16.82
CA ASP A 84 2.21 -23.81 -17.07
C ASP A 84 0.82 -23.72 -16.42
N ASN A 85 0.63 -22.86 -15.41
CA ASN A 85 -0.65 -22.70 -14.72
C ASN A 85 -0.88 -21.27 -14.20
N LYS A 86 -0.84 -20.30 -15.12
CA LYS A 86 -1.09 -18.89 -14.77
C LYS A 86 -2.50 -18.66 -14.23
N GLY A 87 -3.51 -19.30 -14.84
CA GLY A 87 -4.91 -19.13 -14.45
C GLY A 87 -5.20 -19.57 -13.02
N GLY A 88 -4.76 -20.77 -12.64
CA GLY A 88 -4.94 -21.28 -11.27
C GLY A 88 -4.18 -20.48 -10.22
N PHE A 89 -2.94 -20.08 -10.53
CA PHE A 89 -2.15 -19.23 -9.63
C PHE A 89 -2.82 -17.87 -9.42
N LEU A 90 -3.25 -17.20 -10.49
CA LEU A 90 -3.91 -15.90 -10.39
C LEU A 90 -5.28 -16.00 -9.69
N GLY A 91 -5.98 -17.12 -9.84
CA GLY A 91 -7.21 -17.39 -9.08
C GLY A 91 -6.97 -17.41 -7.57
N ILE A 92 -5.97 -18.18 -7.11
CA ILE A 92 -5.60 -18.24 -5.69
C ILE A 92 -5.07 -16.89 -5.20
N TRP A 93 -4.21 -16.24 -6.00
CA TRP A 93 -3.68 -14.91 -5.69
C TRP A 93 -4.79 -13.88 -5.48
N ARG A 94 -5.82 -13.92 -6.33
CA ARG A 94 -7.00 -13.07 -6.21
C ARG A 94 -7.77 -13.38 -4.93
N LEU A 95 -8.05 -14.65 -4.64
CA LEU A 95 -8.76 -15.06 -3.42
C LEU A 95 -8.05 -14.58 -2.15
N ILE A 96 -6.72 -14.68 -2.10
CA ILE A 96 -5.92 -14.17 -0.96
C ILE A 96 -6.03 -12.64 -0.87
N SER A 97 -5.90 -11.95 -1.99
CA SER A 97 -5.96 -10.48 -2.04
C SER A 97 -7.34 -9.95 -1.63
N ASP A 98 -8.40 -10.54 -2.17
CA ASP A 98 -9.79 -10.19 -1.87
C ASP A 98 -10.12 -10.54 -0.40
N GLY A 99 -9.63 -11.68 0.10
CA GLY A 99 -9.72 -12.06 1.51
C GLY A 99 -9.06 -11.04 2.43
N GLY A 100 -7.87 -10.55 2.08
CA GLY A 100 -7.20 -9.47 2.81
C GLY A 100 -7.98 -8.16 2.77
N GLY A 101 -8.54 -7.81 1.60
CA GLY A 101 -9.37 -6.61 1.43
C GLY A 101 -10.66 -6.63 2.25
N ALA A 102 -11.27 -7.81 2.45
CA ALA A 102 -12.46 -7.98 3.29
C ALA A 102 -12.12 -8.07 4.79
N ALA A 103 -11.06 -8.81 5.14
CA ALA A 103 -10.68 -9.02 6.53
C ALA A 103 -10.02 -7.79 7.16
N GLY A 104 -9.22 -7.03 6.40
CA GLY A 104 -8.44 -5.90 6.89
C GLY A 104 -9.26 -4.83 7.62
N PRO A 105 -10.28 -4.22 6.98
CA PRO A 105 -11.16 -3.24 7.62
C PRO A 105 -11.92 -3.82 8.82
N THR A 106 -12.33 -5.08 8.73
CA THR A 106 -13.06 -5.76 9.80
C THR A 106 -12.20 -5.91 11.06
N VAL A 107 -10.96 -6.40 10.90
CA VAL A 107 -10.00 -6.53 12.01
C VAL A 107 -9.67 -5.16 12.60
N MET A 108 -9.40 -4.15 11.77
CA MET A 108 -9.10 -2.81 12.25
C MET A 108 -10.28 -2.13 12.94
N GLY A 109 -11.51 -2.39 12.47
CA GLY A 109 -12.73 -1.93 13.14
C GLY A 109 -12.89 -2.54 14.54
N ILE A 110 -12.62 -3.84 14.69
CA ILE A 110 -12.64 -4.50 16.00
C ILE A 110 -11.59 -3.91 16.95
N VAL A 111 -10.36 -3.67 16.46
CA VAL A 111 -9.28 -3.05 17.24
C VAL A 111 -9.66 -1.62 17.66
N ALA A 112 -10.24 -0.84 16.73
CA ALA A 112 -10.67 0.53 17.01
C ALA A 112 -11.78 0.58 18.06
N ASN A 113 -12.73 -0.37 18.02
CA ASN A 113 -13.83 -0.46 18.98
C ASN A 113 -13.39 -0.98 20.36
N SER A 114 -12.41 -1.88 20.41
CA SER A 114 -11.97 -2.52 21.66
C SER A 114 -10.93 -1.68 22.41
N PHE A 115 -10.09 -0.93 21.70
CA PHE A 115 -9.00 -0.16 22.28
C PHE A 115 -9.17 1.34 22.00
N SER A 116 -8.80 1.78 20.81
CA SER A 116 -8.99 3.14 20.33
C SER A 116 -8.67 3.25 18.84
N LEU A 117 -9.18 4.31 18.21
CA LEU A 117 -8.86 4.63 16.82
C LEU A 117 -7.35 4.87 16.61
N ALA A 118 -6.67 5.47 17.59
CA ALA A 118 -5.23 5.72 17.54
C ALA A 118 -4.44 4.41 17.49
N ILE A 119 -4.79 3.44 18.33
CA ILE A 119 -4.12 2.12 18.34
C ILE A 119 -4.35 1.37 17.02
N ALA A 120 -5.56 1.40 16.47
CA ALA A 120 -5.85 0.80 15.17
C ALA A 120 -5.04 1.47 14.03
N SER A 121 -4.93 2.80 14.08
CA SER A 121 -4.18 3.61 13.13
C SER A 121 -2.67 3.30 13.16
N TYR A 122 -2.07 3.27 14.35
CA TYR A 122 -0.65 2.92 14.53
C TYR A 122 -0.35 1.48 14.14
N SER A 123 -1.25 0.55 14.48
CA SER A 123 -1.13 -0.86 14.08
C SER A 123 -1.14 -1.02 12.57
N SER A 124 -2.01 -0.28 11.87
CA SER A 124 -2.04 -0.27 10.41
C SER A 124 -0.76 0.28 9.79
N GLY A 125 -0.19 1.34 10.38
CA GLY A 125 1.13 1.86 10.01
C GLY A 125 2.25 0.82 10.21
N PHE A 126 2.21 0.07 11.30
CA PHE A 126 3.18 -1.00 11.58
C PHE A 126 3.07 -2.15 10.55
N ILE A 127 1.85 -2.53 10.16
CA ILE A 127 1.63 -3.52 9.10
C ILE A 127 2.21 -3.04 7.76
N ALA A 128 2.13 -1.74 7.46
CA ALA A 128 2.79 -1.19 6.26
C ALA A 128 4.32 -1.35 6.31
N LEU A 129 4.95 -1.19 7.49
CA LEU A 129 6.38 -1.45 7.67
C LEU A 129 6.73 -2.93 7.46
N ILE A 130 5.89 -3.85 7.94
CA ILE A 130 6.03 -5.28 7.66
C ILE A 130 5.95 -5.52 6.14
N GLY A 131 4.99 -4.92 5.45
CA GLY A 131 4.87 -5.00 3.98
C GLY A 131 6.12 -4.52 3.25
N ILE A 132 6.72 -3.41 3.70
CA ILE A 132 8.00 -2.89 3.17
C ILE A 132 9.13 -3.88 3.41
N PHE A 133 9.20 -4.48 4.59
CA PHE A 133 10.18 -5.52 4.92
C PHE A 133 10.06 -6.72 3.97
N PHE A 134 8.85 -7.24 3.79
CA PHE A 134 8.59 -8.35 2.85
C PHE A 134 8.97 -8.01 1.41
N LEU A 135 8.56 -6.84 0.91
CA LEU A 135 8.93 -6.40 -0.44
C LEU A 135 10.45 -6.28 -0.62
N ARG A 136 11.15 -5.74 0.39
CA ARG A 136 12.58 -5.50 0.28
C ARG A 136 13.41 -6.77 0.37
N PHE A 137 13.04 -7.70 1.25
CA PHE A 137 13.85 -8.88 1.54
C PHE A 137 13.38 -10.14 0.81
N LEU A 138 12.07 -10.37 0.64
CA LEU A 138 11.55 -11.63 0.11
C LEU A 138 11.19 -11.56 -1.38
N VAL A 139 10.69 -10.43 -1.87
CA VAL A 139 10.24 -10.32 -3.27
C VAL A 139 11.42 -10.00 -4.18
N LYS A 140 11.95 -10.96 -4.96
CA LYS A 140 13.02 -10.68 -5.94
C LYS A 140 12.54 -9.64 -6.97
N GLU A 141 13.42 -8.71 -7.35
CA GLU A 141 13.10 -7.69 -8.35
C GLU A 141 12.88 -8.36 -9.71
N THR A 142 11.67 -8.23 -10.27
CA THR A 142 11.26 -8.85 -11.53
C THR A 142 11.63 -8.03 -12.77
N LEU A 143 12.18 -6.82 -12.60
CA LEU A 143 12.57 -5.99 -13.72
C LEU A 143 13.94 -6.40 -14.30
N VAL A 144 13.89 -7.17 -15.40
CA VAL A 144 15.06 -7.52 -16.20
C VAL A 144 15.47 -6.31 -17.05
N LYS A 145 16.51 -5.57 -16.63
CA LYS A 145 17.14 -4.56 -17.49
C LYS A 145 17.73 -5.27 -18.72
N LYS A 146 17.15 -5.05 -19.91
CA LYS A 146 17.81 -5.40 -21.17
C LYS A 146 19.12 -4.60 -21.25
N THR A 147 20.25 -5.27 -21.07
CA THR A 147 21.57 -4.72 -21.40
C THR A 147 21.55 -4.38 -22.89
N LYS A 148 21.58 -3.09 -23.24
CA LYS A 148 21.80 -2.66 -24.62
C LYS A 148 23.15 -3.26 -25.06
N LYS A 149 23.11 -4.20 -26.02
CA LYS A 149 24.26 -4.54 -26.85
C LYS A 149 24.46 -3.43 -27.88
#